data_AF-A0A839J726-F1
#
_entry.id   AF-A0A839J726-F1
#
_cell.length_a   1.000
_cell.length_b   1.000
_cell.length_c   1.000
_cell.angle_alpha   90.00
_cell.angle_beta   90.00
_cell.angle_gamma   90.00
#
_symmetry.space_group_name_H-M   'P 1'
#
loop_
_entity.id
_entity.type
_entity.pdbx_description
1 polymer ?
#
loop_
_entity_poly.entity_id
_entity_poly.type
_entity_poly.pdbx_seq_one_letter_code
_entity_poly.pdbx_strand_id
1 'polypeptide(L)'
;MRTEQPPGIRTTKSAATGAAGSGGDWKHARDAEQTWFVTEYHAMLAPMAESERALFKQELKAKLTQGGEGLLSYGHASHHDVCCMGRHPDVLEIRMQDYTGFPEDDPDGDPELRHTRLYFTEPAPAPLLLLTLAIKSKCPGPLGLDEQDRHVAEAQARLDRFGLWLLHQGITVGSY
;
A
#
# COMPACT_ATOMS: atom_id res chain seq x y z
N MET A 1 12.41 -25.87 6.59
CA MET A 1 12.38 -24.57 7.31
C MET A 1 12.34 -23.47 6.26
N ARG A 2 11.15 -22.95 5.94
CA ARG A 2 11.03 -21.78 5.05
C ARG A 2 11.15 -20.57 5.96
N THR A 3 12.22 -19.80 5.80
CA THR A 3 12.35 -18.47 6.36
C THR A 3 11.27 -17.61 5.73
N GLU A 4 10.15 -17.46 6.43
CA GLU A 4 9.18 -16.39 6.20
C GLU A 4 9.95 -15.08 6.29
N GLN A 5 10.10 -14.39 5.16
CA GLN A 5 10.70 -13.06 5.14
C GLN A 5 9.77 -12.15 5.96
N PRO A 6 10.24 -11.45 7.02
CA PRO A 6 9.42 -10.45 7.66
C PRO A 6 8.91 -9.45 6.62
N PRO A 7 7.65 -9.03 6.77
CA PRO A 7 6.95 -8.28 5.74
C PRO A 7 7.68 -6.94 5.56
N GLY A 8 8.19 -6.68 4.35
CA GLY A 8 8.87 -5.44 3.98
C GLY A 8 10.35 -5.61 3.62
N ILE A 9 10.95 -6.80 3.78
CA ILE A 9 12.38 -7.02 3.44
C ILE A 9 12.71 -6.62 2.01
N ARG A 10 11.78 -6.81 1.06
CA ARG A 10 12.08 -6.52 -0.34
C ARG A 10 11.96 -5.04 -0.63
N THR A 11 10.90 -4.41 -0.16
CA THR A 11 10.60 -2.99 -0.43
C THR A 11 11.41 -2.02 0.40
N THR A 12 12.02 -2.47 1.51
CA THR A 12 12.67 -1.58 2.46
C THR A 12 14.17 -1.85 2.64
N LYS A 13 14.88 -0.81 3.08
CA LYS A 13 16.28 -0.90 3.48
C LYS A 13 16.40 -1.71 4.76
N SER A 14 17.48 -2.48 4.85
CA SER A 14 17.91 -3.11 6.10
C SER A 14 18.15 -2.03 7.17
N ALA A 15 17.43 -2.12 8.29
CA ALA A 15 17.63 -1.22 9.42
C ALA A 15 19.05 -1.34 10.02
N ALA A 16 19.68 -2.50 9.90
CA ALA A 16 21.02 -2.76 10.46
C ALA A 16 22.16 -2.21 9.60
N THR A 17 21.99 -2.22 8.27
CA THR A 17 23.09 -1.90 7.33
C THR A 17 22.81 -0.71 6.43
N GLY A 18 21.57 -0.24 6.37
CA GLY A 18 21.11 0.76 5.40
C GLY A 18 21.10 0.28 3.95
N ALA A 19 21.49 -0.99 3.70
CA ALA A 19 21.52 -1.57 2.37
C ALA A 19 20.09 -1.72 1.82
N ALA A 20 19.95 -1.53 0.51
CA ALA A 20 18.68 -1.74 -0.18
C ALA A 20 18.20 -3.18 0.01
N GLY A 21 16.87 -3.34 0.16
CA GLY A 21 16.20 -4.62 -0.02
C GLY A 21 16.35 -5.14 -1.44
N SER A 22 15.86 -6.35 -1.70
CA SER A 22 15.96 -6.94 -3.04
C SER A 22 15.09 -6.24 -4.09
N GLY A 23 14.14 -5.40 -3.67
CA GLY A 23 13.18 -4.77 -4.55
C GLY A 23 12.22 -5.78 -5.19
N GLY A 24 11.56 -5.33 -6.27
CA GLY A 24 10.64 -6.15 -7.05
C GLY A 24 9.78 -5.35 -8.03
N ASP A 25 8.95 -6.09 -8.76
CA ASP A 25 8.02 -5.58 -9.74
C ASP A 25 6.62 -5.39 -9.13
N TRP A 26 6.10 -4.16 -9.26
CA TRP A 26 4.75 -3.85 -8.82
C TRP A 26 3.70 -4.44 -9.74
N LYS A 27 2.69 -5.09 -9.13
CA LYS A 27 1.46 -5.51 -9.77
C LYS A 27 0.27 -5.08 -8.94
N HIS A 28 -0.90 -5.04 -9.57
CA HIS A 28 -2.16 -4.72 -8.92
C HIS A 28 -2.97 -5.99 -8.70
N ALA A 29 -3.45 -6.18 -7.47
CA ALA A 29 -4.44 -7.20 -7.20
C ALA A 29 -5.70 -6.90 -8.03
N ARG A 30 -6.22 -7.95 -8.66
CA ARG A 30 -7.42 -7.94 -9.49
C ARG A 30 -8.13 -9.28 -9.35
N ASP A 31 -9.43 -9.29 -9.55
CA ASP A 31 -10.17 -10.52 -9.85
C ASP A 31 -10.55 -10.57 -11.34
N ALA A 32 -11.40 -11.53 -11.71
CA ALA A 32 -11.84 -11.70 -13.10
C ALA A 32 -12.65 -10.50 -13.63
N GLU A 33 -13.17 -9.65 -12.74
CA GLU A 33 -14.15 -8.61 -13.07
C GLU A 33 -13.60 -7.19 -12.83
N GLN A 34 -12.62 -7.01 -11.94
CA GLN A 34 -12.18 -5.69 -11.51
C GLN A 34 -10.69 -5.57 -11.17
N THR A 35 -10.12 -4.41 -11.50
CA THR A 35 -8.85 -3.93 -10.92
C THR A 35 -9.15 -2.89 -9.83
N TRP A 36 -9.24 -3.34 -8.57
CA TRP A 36 -9.66 -2.48 -7.45
C TRP A 36 -8.78 -1.23 -7.30
N PHE A 37 -7.47 -1.41 -7.41
CA PHE A 37 -6.51 -0.33 -7.28
C PHE A 37 -6.77 0.84 -8.24
N VAL A 38 -7.09 0.55 -9.50
CA VAL A 38 -7.34 1.59 -10.52
C VAL A 38 -8.61 2.37 -10.20
N THR A 39 -9.69 1.67 -9.83
CA THR A 39 -10.94 2.31 -9.42
C THR A 39 -10.72 3.22 -8.20
N GLU A 40 -10.04 2.72 -7.18
CA GLU A 40 -9.74 3.48 -5.95
C GLU A 40 -8.84 4.68 -6.19
N TYR A 41 -7.80 4.49 -7.00
CA TYR A 41 -6.90 5.57 -7.40
C TYR A 41 -7.66 6.71 -8.09
N HIS A 42 -8.56 6.39 -9.03
CA HIS A 42 -9.38 7.42 -9.68
C HIS A 42 -10.36 8.09 -8.73
N ALA A 43 -11.02 7.33 -7.85
CA ALA A 43 -11.94 7.87 -6.85
C ALA A 43 -11.22 8.83 -5.89
N MET A 44 -10.00 8.51 -5.49
CA MET A 44 -9.19 9.32 -4.60
C MET A 44 -8.70 10.62 -5.26
N LEU A 45 -8.40 10.60 -6.55
CA LEU A 45 -8.01 11.81 -7.28
C LEU A 45 -9.19 12.75 -7.57
N ALA A 46 -10.41 12.23 -7.67
CA ALA A 46 -11.58 12.99 -8.10
C ALA A 46 -11.85 14.27 -7.29
N PRO A 47 -11.79 14.26 -5.94
CA PRO A 47 -12.07 15.46 -5.14
C PRO A 47 -10.88 16.43 -5.01
N MET A 48 -9.65 15.98 -5.24
CA MET A 48 -8.43 16.79 -5.08
C MET A 48 -8.32 17.93 -6.10
N ALA A 49 -7.72 19.06 -5.73
CA ALA A 49 -7.38 20.12 -6.68
C ALA A 49 -6.30 19.65 -7.70
N GLU A 50 -6.17 20.33 -8.83
CA GLU A 50 -5.21 19.92 -9.88
C GLU A 50 -3.76 19.87 -9.40
N SER A 51 -3.34 20.88 -8.63
CA SER A 51 -2.01 20.93 -8.01
C SER A 51 -1.78 19.77 -7.04
N GLU A 52 -2.77 19.46 -6.21
CA GLU A 52 -2.72 18.34 -5.26
C GLU A 52 -2.66 16.99 -5.99
N ARG A 53 -3.48 16.81 -7.04
CA ARG A 53 -3.42 15.61 -7.90
C ARG A 53 -2.03 15.42 -8.52
N ALA A 54 -1.37 16.49 -8.93
CA ALA A 54 -0.03 16.41 -9.52
C ALA A 54 1.01 15.97 -8.47
N LEU A 55 0.97 16.55 -7.27
CA LEU A 55 1.83 16.17 -6.15
C LEU A 55 1.57 14.72 -5.72
N PHE A 56 0.30 14.32 -5.62
CA PHE A 56 -0.12 12.96 -5.32
C PHE A 56 0.50 11.94 -6.28
N LYS A 57 0.36 12.19 -7.59
CA LYS A 57 0.89 11.31 -8.63
C LYS A 57 2.41 11.20 -8.57
N GLN A 58 3.09 12.32 -8.31
CA GLN A 58 4.53 12.36 -8.19
C GLN A 58 5.00 11.56 -6.96
N GLU A 59 4.34 11.74 -5.82
CA GLU A 59 4.67 11.00 -4.61
C GLU A 59 4.41 9.49 -4.78
N LEU A 60 3.22 9.10 -5.27
CA LEU A 60 2.90 7.69 -5.51
C LEU A 60 3.95 7.05 -6.42
N LYS A 61 4.31 7.72 -7.52
CA LYS A 61 5.37 7.26 -8.42
C LYS A 61 6.70 7.11 -7.69
N ALA A 62 7.11 8.09 -6.90
CA ALA A 62 8.36 8.03 -6.14
C ALA A 62 8.37 6.86 -5.14
N LYS A 63 7.29 6.66 -4.37
CA LYS A 63 7.17 5.55 -3.42
C LYS A 63 7.22 4.20 -4.11
N LEU A 64 6.52 4.04 -5.24
CA LEU A 64 6.55 2.80 -6.02
C LEU A 64 7.95 2.55 -6.60
N THR A 65 8.61 3.56 -7.17
CA THR A 65 9.99 3.40 -7.65
C THR A 65 10.93 3.00 -6.51
N GLN A 66 10.92 3.74 -5.40
CA GLN A 66 11.78 3.42 -4.24
C GLN A 66 11.48 2.05 -3.65
N GLY A 67 10.20 1.66 -3.54
CA GLY A 67 9.83 0.32 -3.06
C GLY A 67 10.23 -0.78 -4.03
N GLY A 68 10.14 -0.53 -5.34
CA GLY A 68 10.63 -1.45 -6.37
C GLY A 68 12.15 -1.62 -6.34
N GLU A 69 12.88 -0.64 -5.82
CA GLU A 69 14.34 -0.67 -5.64
C GLU A 69 14.77 -1.11 -4.22
N GLY A 70 13.82 -1.40 -3.32
CA GLY A 70 14.12 -1.78 -1.94
C GLY A 70 14.66 -0.64 -1.07
N LEU A 71 14.31 0.61 -1.38
CA LEU A 71 14.89 1.81 -0.78
C LEU A 71 14.02 2.49 0.28
N LEU A 72 12.79 2.02 0.48
CA LEU A 72 11.89 2.59 1.48
C LEU A 72 12.41 2.30 2.91
N SER A 73 11.98 3.09 3.88
CA SER A 73 12.31 2.90 5.28
C SER A 73 11.21 2.16 6.03
N TYR A 74 11.57 1.12 6.78
CA TYR A 74 10.64 0.37 7.61
C TYR A 74 10.62 0.88 9.05
N GLY A 75 9.43 1.06 9.63
CA GLY A 75 9.25 1.26 11.06
C GLY A 75 7.89 1.85 11.42
N HIS A 76 7.59 1.90 12.71
CA HIS A 76 6.27 2.34 13.20
C HIS A 76 6.13 3.88 13.31
N ALA A 77 7.25 4.60 13.48
CA ALA A 77 7.25 6.05 13.62
C ALA A 77 6.80 6.75 12.33
N SER A 78 6.23 7.96 12.45
CA SER A 78 5.63 8.72 11.34
C SER A 78 6.58 9.04 10.19
N HIS A 79 7.89 9.10 10.45
CA HIS A 79 8.91 9.39 9.45
C HIS A 79 9.30 8.17 8.59
N HIS A 80 8.83 6.97 8.93
CA HIS A 80 9.07 5.78 8.13
C HIS A 80 8.03 5.64 7.01
N ASP A 81 8.48 5.09 5.89
CA ASP A 81 7.66 4.89 4.70
C ASP A 81 6.72 3.70 4.84
N VAL A 82 7.22 2.60 5.42
CA VAL A 82 6.53 1.30 5.49
C VAL A 82 6.34 0.86 6.93
N CYS A 83 5.15 0.37 7.27
CA CYS A 83 4.92 -0.35 8.51
C CYS A 83 4.10 -1.63 8.31
N CYS A 84 4.36 -2.65 9.13
CA CYS A 84 3.53 -3.84 9.22
C CYS A 84 2.31 -3.61 10.09
N MET A 85 1.16 -4.12 9.65
CA MET A 85 -0.10 -4.03 10.38
C MET A 85 -0.22 -5.23 11.32
N GLY A 86 -0.07 -5.00 12.63
CA GLY A 86 0.10 -6.08 13.61
C GLY A 86 -0.99 -7.16 13.64
N ARG A 87 -2.24 -6.85 13.24
CA ARG A 87 -3.35 -7.83 13.17
C ARG A 87 -3.37 -8.65 11.86
N HIS A 88 -2.71 -8.16 10.81
CA HIS A 88 -2.67 -8.76 9.49
C HIS A 88 -1.23 -8.74 8.98
N PRO A 89 -0.38 -9.69 9.42
CA PRO A 89 1.06 -9.64 9.21
C PRO A 89 1.46 -9.73 7.74
N ASP A 90 0.58 -10.25 6.88
CA ASP A 90 0.82 -10.34 5.44
C ASP A 90 0.52 -9.02 4.70
N VAL A 91 -0.07 -8.03 5.39
CA VAL A 91 -0.41 -6.72 4.82
C VAL A 91 0.54 -5.66 5.35
N LEU A 92 1.19 -5.00 4.39
CA LEU A 92 2.06 -3.85 4.58
C LEU A 92 1.36 -2.57 4.19
N GLU A 93 1.75 -1.49 4.83
CA GLU A 93 1.27 -0.15 4.54
C GLU A 93 2.43 0.73 4.11
N ILE A 94 2.32 1.36 2.94
CA ILE A 94 3.10 2.54 2.57
C ILE A 94 2.32 3.79 2.97
N ARG A 95 2.98 4.67 3.71
CA ARG A 95 2.47 5.98 4.10
C ARG A 95 2.80 7.01 3.02
N MET A 96 1.77 7.73 2.60
CA MET A 96 1.88 8.87 1.70
C MET A 96 1.66 10.18 2.47
N GLN A 97 2.02 11.30 1.87
CA GLN A 97 1.70 12.62 2.37
C GLN A 97 0.19 12.80 2.54
N ASP A 98 -0.15 13.72 3.42
CA ASP A 98 -1.52 14.07 3.70
C ASP A 98 -2.01 15.04 2.63
N TYR A 99 -3.27 14.87 2.22
CA TYR A 99 -3.88 15.70 1.19
C TYR A 99 -5.16 16.33 1.73
N THR A 100 -5.36 17.57 1.33
CA THR A 100 -6.58 18.35 1.58
C THR A 100 -7.58 18.16 0.43
N GLY A 101 -8.85 18.52 0.63
CA GLY A 101 -9.86 18.54 -0.43
C GLY A 101 -10.85 17.37 -0.45
N PHE A 102 -10.92 16.55 0.61
CA PHE A 102 -12.04 15.62 0.79
C PHE A 102 -13.24 16.35 1.43
N PRO A 103 -14.49 15.96 1.12
CA PRO A 103 -15.67 16.54 1.77
C PRO A 103 -15.60 16.41 3.29
N GLU A 104 -16.23 17.35 4.00
CA GLU A 104 -16.31 17.36 5.46
C GLU A 104 -16.90 16.05 6.00
N ASP A 105 -16.06 15.18 6.54
CA ASP A 105 -16.49 13.92 7.16
C ASP A 105 -16.09 13.81 8.65
N ASP A 106 -15.36 14.80 9.20
CA ASP A 106 -14.88 14.79 10.60
C ASP A 106 -15.50 15.93 11.42
N PRO A 107 -16.34 15.65 12.44
CA PRO A 107 -16.90 16.66 13.34
C PRO A 107 -15.90 17.22 14.37
N ASP A 108 -14.74 16.57 14.56
CA ASP A 108 -13.75 16.89 15.60
C ASP A 108 -12.33 17.17 15.04
N GLY A 109 -12.16 17.17 13.72
CA GLY A 109 -10.87 17.30 13.01
C GLY A 109 -10.81 18.42 11.98
N ASP A 110 -9.66 18.57 11.30
CA ASP A 110 -9.56 19.43 10.11
C ASP A 110 -10.36 18.73 9.00
N PRO A 111 -11.55 19.26 8.61
CA PRO A 111 -12.53 18.51 7.80
C PRO A 111 -11.98 18.06 6.45
N GLU A 112 -10.89 18.67 6.01
CA GLU A 112 -10.33 18.47 4.68
C GLU A 112 -9.08 17.58 4.67
N LEU A 113 -8.40 17.38 5.82
CA LEU A 113 -7.13 16.65 5.88
C LEU A 113 -7.35 15.13 5.92
N ARG A 114 -6.82 14.40 4.94
CA ARG A 114 -6.81 12.92 4.97
C ARG A 114 -5.42 12.34 4.80
N HIS A 115 -5.16 11.28 5.57
CA HIS A 115 -3.98 10.45 5.50
C HIS A 115 -4.15 9.39 4.41
N THR A 116 -3.30 9.38 3.38
CA THR A 116 -3.35 8.34 2.34
C THR A 116 -2.43 7.16 2.65
N ARG A 117 -2.94 5.95 2.45
CA ARG A 117 -2.25 4.68 2.67
C ARG A 117 -2.37 3.75 1.46
N LEU A 118 -1.23 3.23 1.02
CA LEU A 118 -1.14 2.19 0.02
C LEU A 118 -0.89 0.86 0.73
N TYR A 119 -1.85 -0.05 0.65
CA TYR A 119 -1.73 -1.39 1.23
C TYR A 119 -1.18 -2.35 0.17
N PHE A 120 -0.20 -3.16 0.55
CA PHE A 120 0.47 -4.10 -0.35
C PHE A 120 0.96 -5.33 0.40
N THR A 121 1.47 -6.31 -0.34
CA THR A 121 2.13 -7.48 0.23
C THR A 121 3.34 -7.93 -0.61
N GLU A 122 4.21 -8.69 0.04
CA GLU A 122 5.39 -9.32 -0.51
C GLU A 122 5.23 -10.85 -0.48
N PRO A 123 4.42 -11.45 -1.38
CA PRO A 123 4.06 -12.86 -1.29
C PRO A 123 5.30 -13.75 -1.37
N ALA A 124 5.49 -14.61 -0.36
CA ALA A 124 6.59 -15.58 -0.31
C ALA A 124 6.69 -16.52 -1.53
N PRO A 125 5.59 -17.04 -2.12
CA PRO A 125 5.69 -17.95 -3.26
C PRO A 125 6.04 -17.27 -4.59
N ALA A 126 6.03 -15.94 -4.67
CA ALA A 126 6.36 -15.18 -5.88
C ALA A 126 7.51 -14.20 -5.59
N PRO A 127 8.77 -14.66 -5.70
CA PRO A 127 9.93 -13.81 -5.53
C PRO A 127 9.86 -12.60 -6.48
N LEU A 128 10.29 -11.44 -5.99
CA LEU A 128 10.25 -10.15 -6.70
C LEU A 128 8.83 -9.59 -6.98
N LEU A 129 7.74 -10.30 -6.65
CA LEU A 129 6.42 -9.70 -6.77
C LEU A 129 6.15 -8.74 -5.60
N LEU A 130 5.76 -7.51 -5.93
CA LEU A 130 5.19 -6.53 -5.01
C LEU A 130 3.73 -6.30 -5.39
N LEU A 131 2.80 -6.79 -4.58
CA LEU A 131 1.39 -6.78 -4.94
C LEU A 131 0.66 -5.66 -4.20
N THR A 132 0.24 -4.63 -4.91
CA THR A 132 -0.69 -3.62 -4.36
C THR A 132 -2.07 -4.23 -4.16
N LEU A 133 -2.64 -4.03 -2.98
CA LEU A 133 -3.92 -4.59 -2.55
C LEU A 133 -5.01 -3.52 -2.56
N ALA A 134 -4.70 -2.32 -2.07
CA ALA A 134 -5.65 -1.21 -1.99
C ALA A 134 -4.92 0.13 -1.86
N ILE A 135 -5.58 1.21 -2.27
CA ILE A 135 -5.18 2.57 -1.90
C ILE A 135 -6.37 3.30 -1.29
N LYS A 136 -6.20 3.82 -0.09
CA LYS A 136 -7.29 4.40 0.71
C LYS A 136 -6.83 5.67 1.41
N SER A 137 -7.76 6.56 1.68
CA SER A 137 -7.57 7.70 2.56
C SER A 137 -8.32 7.49 3.87
N LYS A 138 -7.82 8.06 4.96
CA LYS A 138 -8.45 8.01 6.27
C LYS A 138 -8.39 9.37 6.98
N CYS A 139 -9.33 9.66 7.85
CA CYS A 139 -9.28 10.82 8.72
C CYS A 139 -8.09 10.74 9.68
N PRO A 140 -7.66 11.86 10.27
CA PRO A 140 -6.77 11.84 11.44
C PRO A 140 -7.50 11.28 12.68
N GLY A 141 -6.75 11.04 13.74
CA GLY A 141 -7.32 10.73 15.06
C GLY A 141 -8.03 9.36 15.16
N PRO A 142 -8.89 9.18 16.19
CA PRO A 142 -9.54 7.90 16.51
C PRO A 142 -10.42 7.35 15.38
N LEU A 143 -11.23 8.20 14.73
CA LEU A 143 -12.06 7.79 13.59
C LEU A 143 -11.18 7.19 12.49
N GLY A 144 -10.07 7.85 12.19
CA GLY A 144 -9.07 7.35 11.25
C GLY A 144 -8.45 6.01 11.63
N LEU A 145 -8.39 5.63 12.90
CA LEU A 145 -7.90 4.31 13.31
C LEU A 145 -8.94 3.22 12.97
N ASP A 146 -10.22 3.48 13.18
CA ASP A 146 -11.30 2.56 12.82
C ASP A 146 -11.40 2.38 11.30
N GLU A 147 -11.23 3.46 10.52
CA GLU A 147 -11.12 3.38 9.07
C GLU A 147 -9.91 2.54 8.63
N GLN A 148 -8.76 2.74 9.28
CA GLN A 148 -7.55 1.97 8.99
C GLN A 148 -7.75 0.48 9.25
N ASP A 149 -8.37 0.10 10.38
CA ASP A 149 -8.66 -1.30 10.69
C ASP A 149 -9.53 -1.95 9.59
N ARG A 150 -10.55 -1.23 9.09
CA ARG A 150 -11.38 -1.71 7.96
C ARG A 150 -10.58 -1.83 6.67
N HIS A 151 -9.74 -0.86 6.34
CA HIS A 151 -8.91 -0.89 5.13
C HIS A 151 -7.94 -2.07 5.13
N VAL A 152 -7.33 -2.39 6.28
CA VAL A 152 -6.44 -3.54 6.40
C VAL A 152 -7.20 -4.85 6.25
N ALA A 153 -8.39 -4.98 6.87
CA ALA A 153 -9.22 -6.17 6.71
C ALA A 153 -9.65 -6.38 5.25
N GLU A 154 -9.99 -5.30 4.54
CA GLU A 154 -10.31 -5.35 3.12
C GLU A 154 -9.09 -5.77 2.26
N ALA A 155 -7.92 -5.21 2.54
CA ALA A 155 -6.67 -5.57 1.87
C ALA A 155 -6.32 -7.06 2.08
N GLN A 156 -6.50 -7.58 3.30
CA GLN A 156 -6.32 -9.00 3.59
C GLN A 156 -7.30 -9.87 2.79
N ALA A 157 -8.59 -9.50 2.75
CA ALA A 157 -9.58 -10.25 1.98
C ALA A 157 -9.24 -10.29 0.47
N ARG A 158 -8.68 -9.20 -0.07
CA ARG A 158 -8.18 -9.17 -1.45
C ARG A 158 -6.97 -10.06 -1.64
N LEU A 159 -6.05 -10.08 -0.68
CA LEU A 159 -4.92 -11.00 -0.68
C LEU A 159 -5.39 -12.45 -0.68
N ASP A 160 -6.36 -12.82 0.15
CA ASP A 160 -6.89 -14.19 0.21
C ASP A 160 -7.52 -14.62 -1.12
N ARG A 161 -8.26 -13.71 -1.77
CA ARG A 161 -8.82 -13.93 -3.12
C ARG A 161 -7.73 -14.09 -4.18
N PHE A 162 -6.66 -13.30 -4.11
CA PHE A 162 -5.54 -13.38 -5.05
C PHE A 162 -4.62 -14.57 -4.78
N GLY A 163 -4.45 -15.00 -3.53
CA GLY A 163 -3.68 -16.18 -3.16
C GLY A 163 -4.24 -17.46 -3.79
N LEU A 164 -5.57 -17.55 -3.87
CA LEU A 164 -6.24 -18.59 -4.66
C LEU A 164 -5.88 -18.49 -6.15
N TRP A 165 -5.81 -17.29 -6.73
CA TRP A 165 -5.41 -17.09 -8.13
C TRP A 165 -3.95 -17.50 -8.41
N LEU A 166 -2.99 -17.12 -7.55
CA LEU A 166 -1.57 -17.50 -7.67
C LEU A 166 -1.35 -19.02 -7.63
N LEU A 167 -2.19 -19.75 -6.89
CA LEU A 167 -2.11 -21.21 -6.79
C LEU A 167 -2.69 -21.94 -8.01
N HIS A 168 -3.63 -21.31 -8.73
CA HIS A 168 -4.33 -21.93 -9.87
C HIS A 168 -3.74 -21.54 -11.24
N GLN A 169 -3.00 -20.44 -11.33
CA GLN A 169 -2.28 -20.05 -12.54
C GLN A 169 -0.80 -20.37 -12.34
N GLY A 170 -0.30 -21.43 -12.99
CA GLY A 170 1.13 -21.61 -13.20
C GLY A 170 1.69 -20.30 -13.78
N ILE A 171 2.51 -19.62 -12.97
CA ILE A 171 3.04 -18.27 -13.15
C ILE A 171 3.22 -17.89 -14.63
N THR A 172 2.28 -17.12 -15.17
CA THR A 172 2.53 -16.24 -16.32
C THR A 172 2.27 -14.82 -15.87
N VAL A 173 3.33 -14.16 -15.40
CA VAL A 173 3.30 -12.72 -15.09
C VAL A 173 3.37 -11.98 -16.42
N GLY A 174 2.24 -11.43 -16.86
CA GLY A 174 2.23 -10.47 -17.95
C GLY A 174 2.94 -9.18 -17.53
N SER A 175 4.00 -8.83 -18.23
CA SER A 175 4.57 -7.48 -18.25
C SER A 175 3.70 -6.59 -19.12
N TYR A 176 3.61 -5.30 -18.77
CA TYR A 176 3.11 -4.27 -19.68
C TYR A 176 4.06 -4.15 -20.88
#